data_AF-A0A5R8WS89-F1
#
_entry.id   AF-A0A5R8WS89-F1
#
_cell.length_a   1.000
_cell.length_b   1.000
_cell.length_c   1.000
_cell.angle_alpha   90.00
_cell.angle_beta   90.00
_cell.angle_gamma   90.00
#
_symmetry.space_group_name_H-M   'P 1'
#
loop_
_entity.id
_entity.type
_entity.pdbx_description
1 polymer ?
#
loop_
_entity_poly.entity_id
_entity_poly.type
_entity_poly.pdbx_seq_one_letter_code
_entity_poly.pdbx_strand_id
1 'polypeptide(L)'
;MPAFLSCLLTALLLSLSLSSVQAQADDGFLRRNGSTYLLRHGQLRPLTQEVHLPNGRTVTPEGFVLRPDGGRTQLAEGQGCDLRGNPVASQQQANGSWALAAPAASPAIRAAYAVPTRRVPPGQLKKWWKQFGKKHGRKHGD
;
A
#
# COMPACT_ATOMS: atom_id res chain seq x y z
N MET A 1 -4.33 3.90 52.76
CA MET A 1 -4.16 4.42 51.39
C MET A 1 -3.82 3.29 50.39
N PRO A 2 -4.74 2.37 50.00
CA PRO A 2 -4.46 1.40 48.92
C PRO A 2 -5.44 1.44 47.73
N ALA A 3 -6.40 2.38 47.70
CA ALA A 3 -7.47 2.39 46.70
C ALA A 3 -7.04 2.89 45.30
N PHE A 4 -5.96 3.67 45.21
CA PHE A 4 -5.54 4.30 43.95
C PHE A 4 -4.70 3.39 43.04
N LEU A 5 -4.06 2.35 43.58
CA LEU A 5 -3.18 1.46 42.82
C LEU A 5 -3.96 0.39 42.04
N SER A 6 -5.14 -0.01 42.54
CA SER A 6 -5.98 -1.02 41.90
C SER A 6 -6.65 -0.52 40.61
N CYS A 7 -6.95 0.78 40.51
CA CYS A 7 -7.68 1.34 39.38
C CYS A 7 -6.80 1.55 38.13
N LEU A 8 -5.49 1.76 38.34
CA LEU A 8 -4.51 1.96 37.28
C LEU A 8 -4.13 0.62 36.61
N LEU A 9 -4.17 -0.48 37.36
CA LEU A 9 -3.90 -1.83 36.86
C LEU A 9 -5.05 -2.38 36.01
N THR A 10 -6.31 -2.07 36.37
CA THR A 10 -7.49 -2.49 35.59
C THR A 10 -7.62 -1.73 34.27
N ALA A 11 -7.21 -0.45 34.22
CA ALA A 11 -7.24 0.33 32.99
C ALA A 11 -6.20 -0.16 31.94
N LEU A 12 -5.06 -0.69 32.40
CA LEU A 12 -4.01 -1.23 31.52
C LEU A 12 -4.39 -2.61 30.95
N LEU A 13 -5.19 -3.40 31.66
CA LEU A 13 -5.64 -4.71 31.20
C LEU A 13 -6.81 -4.65 30.20
N LEU A 14 -7.63 -3.59 30.22
CA LEU A 14 -8.78 -3.45 29.32
C LEU A 14 -8.43 -2.96 27.90
N SER A 15 -7.21 -2.48 27.69
CA SER A 15 -6.78 -1.84 26.44
C SER A 15 -6.12 -2.80 25.44
N LEU A 16 -5.88 -4.07 25.81
CA LEU A 16 -5.17 -5.03 24.95
C LEU A 16 -6.07 -5.88 24.02
N SER A 17 -7.39 -5.81 24.13
CA SER A 17 -8.28 -6.83 23.51
C SER A 17 -8.99 -6.42 22.22
N LEU A 18 -8.70 -5.26 21.61
CA LEU A 18 -9.21 -4.97 20.26
C LEU A 18 -8.35 -5.67 19.19
N SER A 19 -8.32 -7.00 19.23
CA SER A 19 -7.89 -7.79 18.08
C SER A 19 -8.97 -7.65 17.00
N SER A 20 -8.65 -6.88 15.97
CA SER A 20 -9.51 -6.65 14.81
C SER A 20 -9.88 -7.98 14.16
N VAL A 21 -11.13 -8.41 14.31
CA VAL A 21 -11.76 -9.43 13.47
C VAL A 21 -11.91 -8.82 12.08
N GLN A 22 -10.82 -8.80 11.31
CA GLN A 22 -10.89 -8.53 9.89
C GLN A 22 -11.51 -9.77 9.27
N ALA A 23 -12.74 -9.64 8.75
CA ALA A 23 -13.34 -10.67 7.92
C ALA A 23 -12.31 -11.05 6.85
N GLN A 24 -11.85 -12.30 6.84
CA GLN A 24 -10.87 -12.76 5.88
C GLN A 24 -11.62 -13.32 4.68
N ALA A 25 -11.23 -12.91 3.47
CA ALA A 25 -11.68 -13.56 2.26
C ALA A 25 -10.78 -14.79 2.03
N ASP A 26 -11.39 -15.95 1.99
CA ASP A 26 -10.71 -17.23 1.78
C ASP A 26 -10.22 -17.41 0.34
N ASP A 27 -10.82 -16.68 -0.59
CA ASP A 27 -10.60 -16.81 -2.03
C ASP A 27 -10.22 -15.48 -2.68
N GLY A 28 -9.30 -15.54 -3.65
CA GLY A 28 -8.90 -14.41 -4.47
C GLY A 28 -7.56 -14.66 -5.13
N PHE A 29 -6.77 -13.61 -5.32
CA PHE A 29 -5.45 -13.69 -5.93
C PHE A 29 -4.41 -13.06 -5.02
N LEU A 30 -3.18 -13.58 -5.06
CA LEU A 30 -2.04 -13.08 -4.30
C LEU A 30 -0.85 -12.91 -5.23
N ARG A 31 -0.19 -11.76 -5.20
CA ARG A 31 1.12 -11.59 -5.83
C ARG A 31 2.22 -11.93 -4.84
N ARG A 32 3.06 -12.88 -5.21
CA ARG A 32 4.23 -13.28 -4.45
C ARG A 32 5.41 -13.68 -5.34
N ASN A 33 6.62 -13.30 -4.96
CA ASN A 33 7.86 -13.57 -5.67
C ASN A 33 7.78 -13.17 -7.15
N GLY A 34 7.09 -12.07 -7.46
CA GLY A 34 6.90 -11.60 -8.84
C GLY A 34 5.88 -12.38 -9.68
N SER A 35 5.30 -13.46 -9.16
CA SER A 35 4.23 -14.23 -9.81
C SER A 35 2.91 -14.10 -9.06
N THR A 36 1.81 -14.33 -9.76
CA THR A 36 0.46 -14.31 -9.18
C THR A 36 0.00 -15.73 -8.90
N TYR A 37 -0.72 -15.88 -7.80
CA TYR A 37 -1.27 -17.14 -7.33
C TYR A 37 -2.77 -16.96 -7.12
N LEU A 38 -3.55 -17.96 -7.50
CA LEU A 38 -4.92 -18.10 -7.06
C LEU A 38 -4.91 -18.62 -5.62
N LEU A 39 -5.48 -17.85 -4.71
CA LEU A 39 -5.78 -18.28 -3.35
C LEU A 39 -7.17 -18.90 -3.35
N ARG A 40 -7.27 -20.18 -2.97
CA ARG A 40 -8.56 -20.81 -2.67
C ARG A 40 -8.47 -21.66 -1.42
N HIS A 41 -9.42 -21.48 -0.51
CA HIS A 41 -9.46 -22.20 0.78
C HIS A 41 -8.11 -22.15 1.52
N GLY A 42 -7.47 -20.99 1.50
CA GLY A 42 -6.17 -20.79 2.15
C GLY A 42 -4.95 -21.38 1.43
N GLN A 43 -5.14 -22.04 0.28
CA GLN A 43 -4.07 -22.64 -0.52
C GLN A 43 -3.73 -21.80 -1.75
N LEU A 44 -2.43 -21.63 -2.00
CA LEU A 44 -1.93 -20.95 -3.19
C LEU A 44 -1.73 -21.92 -4.35
N ARG A 45 -2.25 -21.56 -5.51
CA ARG A 45 -2.00 -22.26 -6.78
C ARG A 45 -1.41 -21.28 -7.79
N PRO A 46 -0.31 -21.61 -8.48
CA PRO A 46 0.27 -20.72 -9.49
C PRO A 46 -0.77 -20.33 -10.54
N LEU A 47 -0.85 -19.04 -10.84
CA LEU A 47 -1.67 -18.55 -11.93
C LEU A 47 -0.86 -18.67 -13.23
N THR A 48 -1.20 -19.63 -14.07
CA THR A 48 -0.48 -19.91 -15.33
C THR A 48 -1.07 -19.20 -16.54
N GLN A 49 -2.29 -18.70 -16.40
CA GLN A 49 -3.07 -18.08 -17.46
C GLN A 49 -3.87 -16.92 -16.88
N GLU A 50 -4.21 -15.97 -17.73
CA GLU A 50 -5.07 -14.86 -17.35
C GLU A 50 -6.45 -15.35 -16.91
N VAL A 51 -7.03 -14.71 -15.89
CA VAL A 51 -8.37 -15.04 -15.41
C VAL A 51 -9.29 -13.85 -15.60
N HIS A 52 -10.35 -14.07 -16.37
CA HIS A 52 -11.43 -13.12 -16.54
C HIS A 52 -12.41 -13.20 -15.38
N LEU A 53 -12.65 -12.06 -14.75
CA LEU A 53 -13.58 -11.90 -13.66
C LEU A 53 -14.98 -11.58 -14.21
N PRO A 54 -16.07 -11.91 -13.48
CA PRO A 54 -17.45 -11.66 -13.93
C PRO A 54 -17.78 -10.18 -14.19
N ASN A 55 -16.98 -9.25 -13.64
CA ASN A 55 -17.12 -7.82 -13.85
C ASN A 55 -16.33 -7.28 -15.05
N GLY A 56 -15.81 -8.17 -15.92
CA GLY A 56 -15.05 -7.80 -17.11
C GLY A 56 -13.59 -7.37 -16.86
N ARG A 57 -13.11 -7.51 -15.62
CA ARG A 57 -11.69 -7.31 -15.29
C ARG A 57 -10.90 -8.57 -15.58
N THR A 58 -9.59 -8.45 -15.80
CA THR A 58 -8.69 -9.59 -16.03
C THR A 58 -7.53 -9.53 -15.05
N VAL A 59 -7.21 -10.67 -14.42
CA VAL A 59 -6.02 -10.81 -13.56
C VAL A 59 -4.96 -11.59 -14.32
N THR A 60 -3.75 -11.06 -14.42
CA THR A 60 -2.65 -11.68 -15.17
C THR A 60 -1.65 -12.40 -14.25
N PRO A 61 -0.94 -13.44 -14.75
CA PRO A 61 0.15 -14.11 -14.00
C PRO A 61 1.22 -13.18 -13.45
N GLU A 62 1.46 -12.05 -14.12
CA GLU A 62 2.47 -11.03 -13.80
C GLU A 62 1.99 -10.05 -12.73
N GLY A 63 0.76 -10.20 -12.24
CA GLY A 63 0.20 -9.43 -11.14
C GLY A 63 -0.37 -8.09 -11.57
N PHE A 64 -0.93 -8.02 -12.77
CA PHE A 64 -1.75 -6.89 -13.20
C PHE A 64 -3.23 -7.23 -13.09
N VAL A 65 -4.02 -6.25 -12.65
CA VAL A 65 -5.47 -6.25 -12.77
C VAL A 65 -5.85 -5.27 -13.86
N LEU A 66 -6.29 -5.80 -14.99
CA LEU A 66 -6.80 -5.05 -16.13
C LEU A 66 -8.27 -4.73 -15.88
N ARG A 67 -8.64 -3.47 -16.08
CA ARG A 67 -10.01 -3.00 -16.08
C ARG A 67 -10.61 -3.12 -17.48
N PRO A 68 -11.95 -3.24 -17.58
CA PRO A 68 -12.63 -3.27 -18.89
C PRO A 68 -12.44 -1.99 -19.71
N ASP A 69 -12.10 -0.87 -19.06
CA ASP A 69 -11.75 0.40 -19.70
C ASP A 69 -10.31 0.45 -20.28
N GLY A 70 -9.55 -0.65 -20.16
CA GLY A 70 -8.15 -0.75 -20.58
C GLY A 70 -7.15 -0.26 -19.53
N GLY A 71 -7.60 0.28 -18.40
CA GLY A 71 -6.73 0.71 -17.31
C GLY A 71 -6.09 -0.49 -16.59
N ARG A 72 -4.80 -0.42 -16.28
CA ARG A 72 -4.09 -1.46 -15.53
C ARG A 72 -3.69 -1.01 -14.13
N THR A 73 -3.84 -1.89 -13.15
CA THR A 73 -3.34 -1.69 -11.79
C THR A 73 -2.38 -2.83 -11.46
N GLN A 74 -1.15 -2.50 -11.08
CA GLN A 74 -0.19 -3.49 -10.63
C GLN A 74 -0.41 -3.81 -9.15
N LEU A 75 -0.50 -5.09 -8.82
CA LEU A 75 -0.45 -5.55 -7.43
C LEU A 75 0.99 -5.44 -6.93
N ALA A 76 1.17 -4.92 -5.72
CA ALA A 76 2.47 -4.96 -5.04
C ALA A 76 2.80 -6.37 -4.53
N GLU A 77 4.07 -6.61 -4.22
CA GLU A 77 4.50 -7.85 -3.59
C GLU A 77 3.83 -8.02 -2.22
N GLY A 78 3.24 -9.19 -1.95
CA GLY A 78 2.46 -9.45 -0.74
C GLY A 78 1.06 -8.81 -0.74
N GLN A 79 0.65 -8.17 -1.83
CA GLN A 79 -0.70 -7.68 -2.04
C GLN A 79 -1.51 -8.69 -2.86
N GLY A 80 -2.81 -8.77 -2.57
CA GLY A 80 -3.74 -9.58 -3.34
C GLY A 80 -4.84 -8.75 -4.00
N CYS A 81 -5.75 -9.43 -4.68
CA CYS A 81 -7.04 -8.87 -5.04
C CYS A 81 -8.18 -9.87 -4.79
N ASP A 82 -9.35 -9.35 -4.45
CA ASP A 82 -10.55 -10.16 -4.28
C ASP A 82 -11.07 -10.68 -5.65
N LEU A 83 -12.13 -11.50 -5.63
CA LEU A 83 -12.80 -12.00 -6.85
C LEU A 83 -13.50 -10.91 -7.69
N ARG A 84 -13.39 -9.64 -7.29
CA ARG A 84 -13.86 -8.46 -8.03
C ARG A 84 -12.67 -7.63 -8.55
N GLY A 85 -11.43 -8.08 -8.32
CA GLY A 85 -10.21 -7.40 -8.73
C GLY A 85 -9.88 -6.17 -7.87
N ASN A 86 -10.49 -6.01 -6.69
CA ASN A 86 -10.14 -4.93 -5.78
C ASN A 86 -8.87 -5.31 -5.02
N PRO A 87 -7.85 -4.44 -5.00
CA PRO A 87 -6.64 -4.71 -4.25
C PRO A 87 -6.92 -4.84 -2.75
N VAL A 88 -6.41 -5.88 -2.13
CA VAL A 88 -6.56 -6.17 -0.69
C VAL A 88 -5.21 -6.58 -0.10
N ALA A 89 -5.03 -6.33 1.19
CA ALA A 89 -3.85 -6.83 1.89
C ALA A 89 -3.95 -8.36 2.00
N SER A 90 -2.80 -9.03 1.94
CA SER A 90 -2.72 -10.46 2.27
C SER A 90 -2.03 -10.65 3.61
N GLN A 91 -2.39 -11.73 4.29
CA GLN A 91 -1.74 -12.12 5.53
C GLN A 91 -1.58 -13.63 5.56
N GLN A 92 -0.41 -14.09 5.98
CA GLN A 92 -0.20 -15.49 6.32
C GLN A 92 -0.70 -15.72 7.75
N GLN A 93 -1.55 -16.72 7.91
CA GLN A 93 -2.11 -17.15 9.19
C GLN A 93 -1.10 -17.99 9.97
N ALA A 94 -1.31 -18.14 11.27
CA ALA A 94 -0.40 -18.89 12.16
C ALA A 94 -0.25 -20.37 11.78
N ASN A 95 -1.25 -20.95 11.12
CA ASN A 95 -1.26 -22.31 10.58
C ASN A 95 -0.54 -22.43 9.21
N GLY A 96 0.05 -21.34 8.70
CA GLY A 96 0.72 -21.29 7.40
C GLY A 96 -0.19 -21.06 6.19
N SER A 97 -1.52 -21.06 6.35
CA SER A 97 -2.45 -20.74 5.27
C SER A 97 -2.43 -19.26 4.93
N TRP A 98 -2.85 -18.91 3.72
CA TRP A 98 -2.95 -17.53 3.29
C TRP A 98 -4.39 -17.05 3.41
N ALA A 99 -4.57 -15.79 3.76
CA ALA A 99 -5.86 -15.12 3.72
C ALA A 99 -5.72 -13.74 3.09
N LEU A 100 -6.77 -13.30 2.42
CA LEU A 100 -6.91 -11.91 2.03
C LEU A 100 -7.69 -11.20 3.12
N ALA A 101 -7.24 -10.03 3.53
CA ALA A 101 -8.07 -9.17 4.35
C ALA A 101 -9.32 -8.79 3.54
N ALA A 102 -10.48 -8.69 4.19
CA ALA A 102 -11.62 -7.98 3.62
C ALA A 102 -11.13 -6.62 3.09
N PRO A 103 -11.81 -6.05 2.07
CA PRO A 103 -11.53 -4.71 1.60
C PRO A 103 -11.71 -3.73 2.76
N ALA A 104 -10.67 -3.56 3.56
CA ALA A 104 -10.57 -2.49 4.52
C ALA A 104 -10.54 -1.23 3.66
N ALA A 105 -11.51 -0.35 3.85
CA ALA A 105 -11.41 1.03 3.38
C ALA A 105 -10.00 1.49 3.73
N SER A 106 -9.20 1.72 2.69
CA SER A 106 -7.75 1.80 2.76
C SER A 106 -7.28 2.54 4.02
N PRO A 107 -6.43 1.97 4.89
CA PRO A 107 -5.58 2.82 5.69
C PRO A 107 -4.72 3.55 4.67
N ALA A 108 -5.09 4.80 4.41
CA ALA A 108 -4.40 5.70 3.51
C ALA A 108 -2.90 5.50 3.71
N ILE A 109 -2.22 5.20 2.60
CA ILE A 109 -0.78 5.11 2.47
C ILE A 109 -0.16 6.29 3.22
N ARG A 110 0.25 6.05 4.47
CA ARG A 110 0.90 7.05 5.32
C ARG A 110 2.42 6.87 5.35
N ALA A 111 2.97 6.04 4.46
CA ALA A 111 4.37 5.62 4.56
C ALA A 111 5.23 5.77 3.30
N ALA A 112 4.72 6.26 2.15
CA ALA A 112 5.54 6.26 0.91
C ALA A 112 5.65 7.60 0.16
N TYR A 113 5.00 8.67 0.63
CA TYR A 113 5.27 10.04 0.15
C TYR A 113 5.61 10.96 1.31
N ALA A 114 6.53 10.53 2.19
CA ALA A 114 7.37 11.50 2.86
C ALA A 114 8.31 12.08 1.79
N VAL A 115 7.81 12.99 0.96
CA VAL A 115 8.65 13.99 0.32
C VAL A 115 9.38 14.65 1.50
N PRO A 116 10.72 14.59 1.60
CA PRO A 116 11.41 15.42 2.58
C PRO A 116 11.15 16.85 2.14
N THR A 117 10.14 17.49 2.72
CA THR A 117 9.96 18.93 2.64
C THR A 117 11.11 19.52 3.42
N ARG A 118 12.24 19.69 2.74
CA ARG A 118 13.35 20.52 3.20
C ARG A 118 12.77 21.91 3.36
N ARG A 119 12.31 22.25 4.57
CA ARG A 119 11.92 23.60 4.96
C ARG A 119 13.11 24.49 4.68
N VAL A 120 13.07 25.23 3.58
CA VAL A 120 14.00 26.33 3.36
C VAL A 120 13.51 27.47 4.25
N PRO A 121 14.29 27.94 5.24
CA PRO A 121 13.88 29.01 6.13
C PRO A 121 13.62 30.30 5.32
N PRO A 122 12.53 31.04 5.63
CA PRO A 122 12.17 32.26 4.91
C PRO A 122 13.22 33.34 5.22
N GLY A 123 14.17 33.53 4.32
CA GLY A 123 15.23 34.54 4.47
C GLY A 123 16.39 34.43 3.48
N GLN A 124 16.60 33.28 2.83
CA GLN A 124 17.75 33.09 1.92
C GLN A 124 17.45 33.22 0.42
N LEU A 125 16.17 33.29 0.01
CA LEU A 125 15.79 33.35 -1.41
C LEU A 125 16.33 34.63 -2.12
N LYS A 126 16.46 35.74 -1.39
CA LYS A 126 16.94 37.03 -1.93
C LYS A 126 18.43 37.05 -2.31
N LYS A 127 19.26 36.17 -1.74
CA LYS A 127 20.71 36.11 -2.06
C LYS A 127 21.00 35.28 -3.31
N TRP A 128 20.23 34.22 -3.55
CA TRP A 128 20.41 33.33 -4.71
C TRP A 128 20.18 34.03 -6.06
N TRP A 129 19.17 34.90 -6.13
CA TRP A 129 18.87 35.66 -7.36
C TRP A 129 19.93 36.70 -7.73
N LYS A 130 20.70 37.23 -6.76
CA LYS A 130 21.79 38.19 -7.03
C LYS A 130 23.02 37.54 -7.64
N GLN A 131 23.20 36.22 -7.52
CA GLN A 131 24.37 35.52 -8.04
C GLN A 131 24.19 35.08 -9.51
N PHE A 132 22.95 34.92 -9.98
CA PHE A 132 22.66 34.53 -11.37
C PHE A 132 22.57 35.71 -12.36
N GLY A 133 22.67 36.97 -11.90
CA GLY A 133 22.49 38.17 -12.73
C GLY A 133 23.75 38.81 -13.32
N LYS A 134 24.94 38.22 -13.18
CA LYS A 134 26.19 38.76 -13.75
C LYS A 134 26.75 37.84 -14.84
N LYS A 135 26.26 37.99 -16.07
CA LYS A 135 26.95 37.50 -17.26
C LYS A 135 27.07 38.60 -18.31
N HIS A 136 28.23 39.24 -18.25
CA HIS A 136 28.99 39.96 -19.26
C HIS A 136 28.28 40.36 -20.57
N GLY A 137 28.07 41.67 -20.73
CA GLY A 137 28.13 42.30 -22.04
C GLY A 137 29.56 42.19 -22.60
N ARG A 138 29.70 41.54 -23.74
CA ARG A 138 30.91 41.62 -24.58
C ARG A 138 30.60 42.49 -25.79
N LYS A 139 31.34 43.61 -25.87
CA LYS A 139 31.60 44.39 -27.09
C LYS A 139 32.15 43.52 -28.21
N HIS A 140 31.85 43.90 -29.45
CA HIS A 140 32.71 44.01 -30.65
C HIS A 140 31.78 44.66 -31.71
N GLY A 141 32.05 45.81 -32.34
CA GLY A 141 33.17 46.12 -33.24
C GLY A 141 32.97 45.30 -34.52
N ASP A 142 32.64 45.81 -35.71
CA ASP A 142 32.89 47.09 -36.39
C ASP A 142 31.66 47.56 -37.20
#